data_AF-A0A534P7J6-F1
#
_entry.id   AF-A0A534P7J6-F1
#
_cell.length_a   1.000
_cell.length_b   1.000
_cell.length_c   1.000
_cell.angle_alpha   90.00
_cell.angle_beta   90.00
_cell.angle_gamma   90.00
#
_symmetry.space_group_name_H-M   'P 1'
#
loop_
_entity.id
_entity.type
_entity.pdbx_description
1 polymer ?
#
loop_
_entity_poly.entity_id
_entity_poly.type
_entity_poly.pdbx_seq_one_letter_code
_entity_poly.pdbx_strand_id
1 'polypeptide(L)'
;MAQRESDEFDALEQQYPQGISAMQIVDFFTPKGVKLAQATFRKYVQLGLLPRSRRVGEKGKHRGSRGLYPAAAVRRISLIKSLMDEGMTLEDIRRSFIFFRGQLDGVERALDELFAALDKSLAEKAEMKPSRRKELERLLEAGRRQAADFVKDIERTVSEITAREEPGKGSDR
;
A
#
# COMPACT_ATOMS: atom_id res chain seq x y z
N MET A 1 -10.10 -17.30 -12.20
CA MET A 1 -9.33 -17.36 -10.94
C MET A 1 -8.88 -15.97 -10.54
N ALA A 2 -8.09 -15.27 -11.36
CA ALA A 2 -7.58 -13.91 -11.07
C ALA A 2 -8.65 -12.86 -10.71
N GLN A 3 -9.82 -12.85 -11.38
CA GLN A 3 -10.88 -11.90 -11.05
C GLN A 3 -11.45 -12.10 -9.64
N ARG A 4 -11.72 -13.36 -9.25
CA ARG A 4 -12.23 -13.70 -7.91
C ARG A 4 -11.24 -13.33 -6.81
N GLU A 5 -9.95 -13.51 -7.07
CA GLU A 5 -8.90 -13.13 -6.13
C GLU A 5 -8.80 -11.61 -5.96
N SER A 6 -8.94 -10.84 -7.05
CA SER A 6 -9.01 -9.37 -6.96
C SER A 6 -10.23 -8.92 -6.16
N ASP A 7 -11.40 -9.50 -6.42
CA ASP A 7 -12.64 -9.15 -5.72
C ASP A 7 -12.54 -9.42 -4.21
N GLU A 8 -11.82 -10.50 -3.80
CA GLU A 8 -11.56 -10.80 -2.40
C GLU A 8 -10.62 -9.79 -1.73
N PHE A 9 -9.60 -9.31 -2.45
CA PHE A 9 -8.72 -8.25 -1.95
C PHE A 9 -9.50 -6.95 -1.76
N ASP A 10 -10.35 -6.59 -2.73
CA ASP A 10 -11.16 -5.38 -2.66
C ASP A 10 -12.16 -5.45 -1.49
N ALA A 11 -12.80 -6.61 -1.29
CA ALA A 11 -13.67 -6.84 -0.15
C ALA A 11 -12.92 -6.71 1.19
N LEU A 12 -11.69 -7.24 1.28
CA LEU A 12 -10.87 -7.12 2.48
C LEU A 12 -10.46 -5.67 2.75
N GLU A 13 -10.09 -4.92 1.71
CA GLU A 13 -9.71 -3.52 1.80
C GLU A 13 -10.91 -2.64 2.25
N GLN A 14 -12.11 -2.93 1.74
CA GLN A 14 -13.35 -2.28 2.20
C GLN A 14 -13.72 -2.66 3.63
N GLN A 15 -13.51 -3.91 4.04
CA GLN A 15 -13.84 -4.39 5.39
C GLN A 15 -12.90 -3.79 6.46
N TYR A 16 -11.64 -3.54 6.11
CA TYR A 16 -10.61 -3.08 7.04
C TYR A 16 -9.93 -1.79 6.59
N PRO A 17 -10.66 -0.67 6.49
CA PRO A 17 -10.12 0.60 6.02
C PRO A 17 -9.04 1.17 6.96
N GLN A 18 -9.08 0.80 8.25
CA GLN A 18 -8.10 1.22 9.26
C GLN A 18 -6.89 0.27 9.36
N GLY A 19 -6.87 -0.79 8.54
CA GLY A 19 -5.85 -1.82 8.55
C GLY A 19 -6.18 -3.04 9.39
N ILE A 20 -5.36 -4.07 9.22
CA ILE A 20 -5.50 -5.42 9.76
C ILE A 20 -4.25 -5.83 10.55
N SER A 21 -4.42 -6.73 11.50
CA SER A 21 -3.29 -7.30 12.25
C SER A 21 -2.48 -8.26 11.39
N ALA A 22 -1.22 -8.49 11.77
CA ALA A 22 -0.37 -9.50 11.13
C ALA A 22 -0.98 -10.91 11.18
N MET A 23 -1.74 -11.23 12.23
CA MET A 23 -2.42 -12.52 12.37
C MET A 23 -3.55 -12.66 11.35
N GLN A 24 -4.41 -11.65 11.23
CA GLN A 24 -5.47 -11.63 10.23
C GLN A 24 -4.93 -11.72 8.79
N ILE A 25 -3.76 -11.11 8.51
CA ILE A 25 -3.08 -11.27 7.22
C ILE A 25 -2.71 -12.73 6.97
N VAL A 26 -2.08 -13.38 7.94
CA VAL A 26 -1.69 -14.79 7.84
C VAL A 26 -2.91 -15.70 7.69
N ASP A 27 -3.95 -15.44 8.48
CA ASP A 27 -5.18 -16.23 8.47
C ASP A 27 -5.91 -16.12 7.13
N PHE A 28 -5.86 -14.96 6.46
CA PHE A 28 -6.44 -14.79 5.12
C PHE A 28 -5.87 -15.79 4.09
N PHE A 29 -4.59 -16.15 4.21
CA PHE A 29 -3.91 -17.05 3.28
C PHE A 29 -4.02 -18.54 3.64
N THR A 30 -4.41 -18.85 4.87
CA THR A 30 -4.45 -20.23 5.38
C THR A 30 -5.47 -21.11 4.61
N PRO A 31 -6.72 -20.68 4.36
CA PRO A 31 -7.68 -21.45 3.57
C PRO A 31 -7.27 -21.64 2.10
N LYS A 32 -6.39 -20.77 1.60
CA LYS A 32 -5.93 -20.75 0.20
C LYS A 32 -4.76 -21.70 -0.07
N GLY A 33 -4.28 -22.41 0.95
CA GLY A 33 -3.11 -23.29 0.85
C GLY A 33 -1.78 -22.55 0.71
N VAL A 34 -1.78 -21.21 0.78
CA VAL A 34 -0.57 -20.39 0.67
C VAL A 34 0.18 -20.44 1.99
N LYS A 35 1.40 -21.01 1.97
CA LYS A 35 2.27 -21.10 3.15
C LYS A 35 2.85 -19.71 3.49
N LEU A 36 2.14 -18.95 4.31
CA LEU A 36 2.59 -17.69 4.88
C LEU A 36 2.65 -17.78 6.41
N ALA A 37 3.81 -18.10 6.97
CA ALA A 37 4.00 -18.04 8.41
C ALA A 37 4.23 -16.59 8.87
N GLN A 38 3.93 -16.28 10.14
CA GLN A 38 4.22 -14.97 10.72
C GLN A 38 5.71 -14.58 10.62
N ALA A 39 6.61 -15.56 10.69
CA ALA A 39 8.05 -15.33 10.52
C ALA A 39 8.38 -14.82 9.10
N THR A 40 7.77 -15.42 8.07
CA THR A 40 7.93 -15.00 6.67
C THR A 40 7.35 -13.60 6.46
N PHE A 41 6.17 -13.32 7.01
CA PHE A 41 5.57 -12.00 6.98
C PHE A 41 6.51 -10.94 7.60
N ARG A 42 7.05 -11.22 8.80
CA ARG A 42 8.03 -10.32 9.45
C ARG A 42 9.27 -10.12 8.59
N LYS A 43 9.79 -11.16 7.94
CA LYS A 43 10.92 -11.06 7.02
C LYS A 43 10.61 -10.11 5.86
N TYR A 44 9.44 -10.21 5.23
CA TYR A 44 9.04 -9.31 4.15
C TYR A 44 8.96 -7.84 4.62
N VAL A 45 8.41 -7.60 5.82
CA VAL A 45 8.38 -6.25 6.42
C VAL A 45 9.79 -5.73 6.71
N GLN A 46 10.71 -6.58 7.20
CA GLN A 46 12.10 -6.21 7.48
C GLN A 46 12.88 -5.86 6.20
N LEU A 47 12.61 -6.57 5.11
CA LEU A 47 13.20 -6.30 3.79
C LEU A 47 12.55 -5.11 3.07
N GLY A 48 11.56 -4.45 3.69
CA GLY A 48 10.80 -3.35 3.12
C GLY A 48 9.75 -3.78 2.08
N LEU A 49 9.66 -5.07 1.76
CA LEU A 49 8.76 -5.63 0.74
C LEU A 49 7.29 -5.46 1.10
N LEU A 50 6.99 -5.11 2.35
CA LEU A 50 5.66 -4.80 2.86
C LEU A 50 5.70 -3.52 3.70
N PRO A 51 4.59 -2.78 3.79
CA PRO A 51 4.50 -1.60 4.65
C PRO A 51 4.77 -1.93 6.12
N ARG A 52 5.28 -0.93 6.85
CA ARG A 52 5.49 -1.02 8.30
C ARG A 52 4.14 -0.90 9.03
N SER A 53 4.03 -1.53 10.20
CA SER A 53 2.81 -1.41 11.01
C SER A 53 2.64 0.00 11.57
N ARG A 54 1.43 0.54 11.51
CA ARG A 54 1.00 1.69 12.31
C ARG A 54 0.57 1.21 13.68
N ARG A 55 1.13 1.77 14.75
CA ARG A 55 0.68 1.47 16.12
C ARG A 55 -0.57 2.28 16.43
N VAL A 56 -1.62 1.59 16.86
CA VAL A 56 -2.84 2.23 17.37
C VAL A 56 -3.01 1.84 18.83
N GLY A 57 -3.23 2.84 19.69
CA GLY A 57 -3.60 2.61 21.08
C GLY A 57 -5.04 2.13 21.14
N GLU A 58 -5.31 1.09 21.93
CA GLU A 58 -6.68 0.72 22.24
C GLU A 58 -7.20 1.57 23.40
N LYS A 59 -8.45 2.04 23.31
CA LYS A 59 -9.07 2.88 24.33
C LYS A 59 -9.28 2.07 25.63
N GLY A 60 -8.60 2.43 26.71
CA GLY A 60 -8.75 1.83 28.05
C GLY A 60 -7.43 1.70 28.82
N LYS A 61 -7.49 1.70 30.17
CA LYS A 61 -6.32 1.75 31.08
C LYS A 61 -5.32 0.59 30.94
N HIS A 62 -5.71 -0.51 30.28
CA HIS A 62 -4.89 -1.73 30.13
C HIS A 62 -4.90 -2.32 28.72
N ARG A 63 -5.34 -1.58 27.70
CA ARG A 63 -5.40 -2.10 26.34
C ARG A 63 -4.16 -1.64 25.59
N GLY A 64 -3.16 -2.51 25.51
CA GLY A 64 -1.88 -2.21 24.89
C GLY A 64 -2.02 -1.71 23.44
N SER A 65 -0.97 -1.09 22.92
CA SER A 65 -0.94 -0.68 21.51
C SER A 65 -0.78 -1.90 20.59
N ARG A 66 -1.60 -2.00 19.55
CA ARG A 66 -1.47 -3.04 18.51
C ARG A 66 -0.91 -2.45 17.22
N GLY A 67 -0.19 -3.27 16.45
CA GLY A 67 0.27 -2.92 15.11
C GLY A 67 -0.78 -3.28 14.06
N LEU A 68 -1.20 -2.31 13.26
CA LEU A 68 -2.07 -2.50 12.11
C LEU A 68 -1.28 -2.26 10.82
N TYR A 69 -1.56 -3.08 9.82
CA TYR A 69 -1.01 -3.02 8.48
C TYR A 69 -2.12 -2.67 7.49
N PRO A 70 -1.85 -1.95 6.40
CA PRO A 70 -2.82 -1.74 5.33
C PRO A 70 -3.35 -3.09 4.81
N ALA A 71 -4.65 -3.19 4.53
CA ALA A 71 -5.25 -4.42 4.03
C ALA A 71 -4.65 -4.89 2.69
N ALA A 72 -4.23 -3.96 1.83
CA ALA A 72 -3.52 -4.28 0.59
C ALA A 72 -2.15 -4.93 0.76
N ALA A 73 -1.61 -5.03 1.99
CA ALA A 73 -0.47 -5.89 2.23
C ALA A 73 -0.73 -7.32 1.76
N VAL A 74 -1.99 -7.77 1.79
CA VAL A 74 -2.43 -9.08 1.30
C VAL A 74 -2.23 -9.20 -0.22
N ARG A 75 -2.74 -8.25 -1.00
CA ARG A 75 -2.52 -8.20 -2.46
C ARG A 75 -1.02 -8.25 -2.79
N ARG A 76 -0.22 -7.49 -2.04
CA ARG A 76 1.25 -7.44 -2.21
C ARG A 76 1.94 -8.76 -1.86
N ILE A 77 1.48 -9.47 -0.83
CA ILE A 77 1.99 -10.81 -0.49
C ILE A 77 1.67 -11.80 -1.61
N SER A 78 0.45 -11.79 -2.16
CA SER A 78 0.09 -12.68 -3.27
C SER A 78 1.03 -12.46 -4.46
N LEU A 79 1.28 -11.21 -4.83
CA LEU A 79 2.24 -10.88 -5.89
C LEU A 79 3.67 -11.34 -5.60
N ILE A 80 4.20 -11.09 -4.40
CA ILE A 80 5.54 -11.57 -4.01
C ILE A 80 5.62 -13.10 -4.13
N LYS A 81 4.56 -13.82 -3.74
CA LYS A 81 4.52 -15.28 -3.83
C LYS A 81 4.52 -15.76 -5.27
N SER A 82 3.69 -15.18 -6.14
CA SER A 82 3.68 -15.52 -7.57
C SER A 82 5.05 -15.29 -8.22
N LEU A 83 5.71 -14.17 -7.93
CA LEU A 83 7.06 -13.89 -8.46
C LEU A 83 8.11 -14.87 -7.95
N MET A 84 8.00 -15.32 -6.69
CA MET A 84 8.86 -16.36 -6.15
C MET A 84 8.60 -17.72 -6.82
N ASP A 85 7.35 -18.04 -7.13
CA ASP A 85 6.98 -19.26 -7.84
C ASP A 85 7.48 -19.22 -9.31
N GLU A 86 7.62 -18.04 -9.89
CA GLU A 86 8.27 -17.78 -11.18
C GLU A 86 9.82 -17.80 -11.10
N GLY A 87 10.39 -18.01 -9.91
CA GLY A 87 11.83 -18.18 -9.69
C GLY A 87 12.59 -16.92 -9.27
N MET A 88 11.92 -15.78 -9.06
CA MET A 88 12.59 -14.57 -8.57
C MET A 88 12.99 -14.71 -7.10
N THR A 89 14.19 -14.22 -6.76
CA THR A 89 14.59 -14.13 -5.35
C THR A 89 13.96 -12.91 -4.67
N LEU A 90 13.94 -12.91 -3.34
CA LEU A 90 13.45 -11.75 -2.58
C LEU A 90 14.26 -10.47 -2.83
N GLU A 91 15.55 -10.60 -3.16
CA GLU A 91 16.40 -9.46 -3.51
C GLU A 91 16.05 -8.91 -4.90
N ASP A 92 15.79 -9.78 -5.87
CA ASP A 92 15.32 -9.37 -7.21
C ASP A 92 13.99 -8.64 -7.10
N ILE A 93 13.05 -9.21 -6.33
CA ILE A 93 11.75 -8.57 -6.09
C ILE A 93 11.91 -7.21 -5.40
N ARG A 94 12.85 -7.08 -4.45
CA ARG A 94 13.12 -5.80 -3.76
C ARG A 94 13.65 -4.73 -4.71
N ARG A 95 14.46 -5.13 -5.70
CA ARG A 95 15.02 -4.21 -6.72
C ARG A 95 14.05 -3.93 -7.86
N SER A 96 13.06 -4.81 -8.05
CA SER A 96 12.07 -4.68 -9.13
C SER A 96 11.15 -3.46 -8.97
N PHE A 97 10.64 -2.98 -10.10
CA PHE A 97 9.59 -1.95 -10.20
C PHE A 97 8.40 -2.24 -9.28
N ILE A 98 8.04 -3.51 -9.11
CA ILE A 98 6.89 -3.97 -8.33
C ILE A 98 6.99 -3.54 -6.87
N PHE A 99 8.19 -3.54 -6.30
CA PHE A 99 8.42 -3.07 -4.94
C PHE A 99 8.05 -1.60 -4.77
N PHE A 100 8.50 -0.77 -5.71
CA PHE A 100 8.31 0.66 -5.68
C PHE A 100 6.87 1.04 -6.00
N ARG A 101 6.22 0.35 -6.94
CA ARG A 101 4.79 0.50 -7.21
C ARG A 101 3.97 0.32 -5.94
N GLY A 102 4.23 -0.73 -5.17
CA GLY A 102 3.53 -0.92 -3.89
C GLY A 102 3.82 0.15 -2.82
N GLN A 103 4.94 0.88 -2.91
CA GLN A 103 5.17 2.05 -2.04
C GLN A 103 4.39 3.27 -2.55
N LEU A 104 4.32 3.46 -3.87
CA LEU A 104 3.54 4.52 -4.51
C LEU A 104 2.04 4.35 -4.26
N ASP A 105 1.50 3.14 -4.38
CA ASP A 105 0.11 2.82 -4.00
C ASP A 105 -0.19 3.15 -2.53
N GLY A 106 0.83 3.07 -1.66
CA GLY A 106 0.73 3.47 -0.26
C GLY A 106 0.67 4.98 -0.08
N VAL A 107 1.47 5.72 -0.86
CA VAL A 107 1.49 7.18 -0.89
C VAL A 107 0.18 7.74 -1.45
N GLU A 108 -0.32 7.21 -2.56
CA GLU A 108 -1.61 7.59 -3.16
C GLU A 108 -2.75 7.49 -2.15
N ARG A 109 -2.87 6.35 -1.48
CA ARG A 109 -3.91 6.17 -0.45
C ARG A 109 -3.77 7.12 0.72
N ALA A 110 -2.56 7.37 1.20
CA ALA A 110 -2.33 8.32 2.28
C ALA A 110 -2.73 9.74 1.86
N LEU A 111 -2.50 10.11 0.60
CA LEU A 111 -2.93 11.39 0.04
C LEU A 111 -4.46 11.46 -0.08
N ASP A 112 -5.11 10.40 -0.57
CA ASP A 112 -6.57 10.33 -0.65
C ASP A 112 -7.24 10.45 0.72
N GLU A 113 -6.74 9.71 1.72
CA GLU A 113 -7.21 9.80 3.11
C GLU A 113 -7.05 11.21 3.67
N LEU A 114 -5.90 11.85 3.41
CA LEU A 114 -5.63 13.23 3.84
C LEU A 114 -6.62 14.20 3.22
N PHE A 115 -6.81 14.18 1.90
CA PHE A 115 -7.71 15.09 1.24
C PHE A 115 -9.17 14.86 1.65
N ALA A 116 -9.60 13.61 1.83
CA ALA A 116 -10.93 13.29 2.35
C ALA A 116 -11.15 13.86 3.78
N ALA A 117 -10.13 13.78 4.63
CA ALA A 117 -10.19 14.38 5.97
C ALA A 117 -10.25 15.91 5.92
N LEU A 118 -9.54 16.54 4.98
CA LEU A 118 -9.59 17.98 4.74
C LEU A 118 -10.95 18.44 4.23
N ASP A 119 -11.54 17.72 3.27
CA ASP A 119 -12.89 18.01 2.75
C ASP A 119 -13.94 17.92 3.86
N LYS A 120 -13.86 16.88 4.69
CA LYS A 120 -14.73 16.73 5.86
C LYS A 120 -14.58 17.91 6.84
N SER A 121 -13.34 18.27 7.17
CA SER A 121 -13.04 19.42 8.03
C SER A 121 -13.57 20.74 7.46
N LEU A 122 -13.53 20.90 6.14
CA LEU A 122 -14.06 22.07 5.44
C LEU A 122 -15.60 22.11 5.49
N ALA A 123 -16.25 20.95 5.30
CA ALA A 123 -17.71 20.81 5.35
C ALA A 123 -18.28 21.07 6.75
N GLU A 124 -17.58 20.68 7.81
CA GLU A 124 -17.97 20.89 9.20
C GLU A 124 -17.94 22.37 9.63
N LYS A 125 -17.22 23.24 8.89
CA LYS A 125 -17.19 24.69 9.16
C LYS A 125 -18.38 25.41 8.54
N ALA A 126 -19.54 25.30 9.19
CA ALA A 126 -20.80 25.91 8.77
C ALA A 126 -20.74 27.45 8.61
N GLU A 127 -20.07 28.14 9.54
CA GLU A 127 -19.97 29.61 9.61
C GLU A 127 -19.00 30.25 8.60
N MET A 128 -18.46 29.47 7.67
CA MET A 128 -17.47 29.96 6.72
C MET A 128 -18.12 30.71 5.56
N LYS A 129 -17.59 31.89 5.23
CA LYS A 129 -18.04 32.68 4.08
C LYS A 129 -17.98 31.84 2.79
N PRO A 130 -19.03 31.86 1.94
CA PRO A 130 -19.07 31.06 0.71
C PRO A 130 -17.88 31.28 -0.24
N SER A 131 -17.40 32.53 -0.37
CA SER A 131 -16.24 32.87 -1.18
C SER A 131 -14.95 32.21 -0.68
N ARG A 132 -14.73 32.20 0.64
CA ARG A 132 -13.57 31.56 1.27
C ARG A 132 -13.65 30.04 1.18
N ARG A 133 -14.84 29.46 1.34
CA ARG A 133 -15.05 28.01 1.14
C ARG A 133 -14.65 27.60 -0.28
N LYS A 134 -15.17 28.31 -1.30
CA LYS A 134 -14.87 28.04 -2.70
C LYS A 134 -13.38 28.18 -3.04
N GLU A 135 -12.69 29.15 -2.43
CA GLU A 135 -11.24 29.31 -2.56
C GLU A 135 -10.48 28.10 -2.00
N LEU A 136 -10.86 27.62 -0.81
CA LEU A 136 -10.24 26.46 -0.18
C LEU A 136 -10.52 25.16 -0.95
N GLU A 137 -11.74 24.96 -1.44
CA GLU A 137 -12.09 23.83 -2.33
C GLU A 137 -11.19 23.83 -3.58
N ARG A 138 -10.98 25.00 -4.20
CA ARG A 138 -10.08 25.13 -5.36
C ARG A 138 -8.63 24.80 -5.02
N LEU A 139 -8.16 25.18 -3.83
CA LEU A 139 -6.80 24.85 -3.37
C LEU A 139 -6.64 23.35 -3.10
N LEU A 140 -7.64 22.70 -2.51
CA LEU A 140 -7.64 21.25 -2.32
C LEU A 140 -7.62 20.52 -3.66
N GLU A 141 -8.43 20.96 -4.61
CA GLU A 141 -8.47 20.38 -5.95
C GLU A 141 -7.14 20.55 -6.71
N ALA A 142 -6.50 21.72 -6.58
CA ALA A 142 -5.16 21.94 -7.13
C ALA A 142 -4.11 21.03 -6.46
N GLY A 143 -4.20 20.87 -5.14
CA GLY A 143 -3.34 19.96 -4.38
C GLY A 143 -3.50 18.50 -4.82
N ARG A 144 -4.72 18.03 -5.06
CA ARG A 144 -5.01 16.69 -5.58
C ARG A 144 -4.34 16.43 -6.92
N ARG A 145 -4.39 17.40 -7.84
CA ARG A 145 -3.71 17.30 -9.14
C ARG A 145 -2.20 17.23 -9.00
N GLN A 146 -1.63 18.11 -8.17
CA GLN A 146 -0.18 18.12 -7.92
C GLN A 146 0.31 16.81 -7.29
N ALA A 147 -0.48 16.25 -6.37
CA ALA A 147 -0.22 14.94 -5.78
C ALA A 147 -0.22 13.82 -6.84
N ALA A 148 -1.21 13.80 -7.72
CA ALA A 148 -1.29 12.81 -8.80
C ALA A 148 -0.13 12.93 -9.78
N ASP A 149 0.26 14.17 -10.14
CA ASP A 149 1.39 14.41 -11.03
C ASP A 149 2.71 13.99 -10.39
N PHE A 150 2.90 14.28 -9.10
CA PHE A 150 4.06 13.81 -8.33
C PHE A 150 4.18 12.28 -8.35
N VAL A 151 3.09 11.55 -8.10
CA VAL A 151 3.14 10.09 -8.10
C VAL A 151 3.50 9.55 -9.49
N LYS A 152 2.91 10.09 -10.56
CA LYS A 152 3.26 9.71 -11.94
C LYS A 152 4.72 9.98 -12.28
N ASP A 153 5.25 11.13 -11.85
CA ASP A 153 6.65 11.47 -12.09
C ASP A 153 7.59 10.48 -11.39
N ILE A 154 7.29 10.10 -10.15
CA ILE A 154 8.08 9.09 -9.43
C ILE A 154 7.91 7.71 -10.06
N GLU A 155 6.71 7.31 -10.49
CA GLU A 155 6.48 6.04 -11.18
C GLU A 155 7.32 5.92 -12.47
N ARG A 156 7.39 7.01 -13.25
CA ARG A 156 8.26 7.09 -14.43
C ARG A 156 9.74 6.96 -14.05
N THR A 157 10.20 7.71 -13.05
CA THR A 157 11.60 7.62 -12.57
C THR A 157 11.96 6.21 -12.11
N VAL A 158 11.07 5.55 -11.38
CA VAL A 158 11.26 4.16 -10.94
C VAL A 158 11.32 3.22 -12.15
N SER A 159 10.43 3.40 -13.13
CA SER A 159 10.43 2.60 -14.36
C SER A 159 11.77 2.72 -15.09
N GLU A 160 12.33 3.94 -15.20
CA GLU A 160 13.63 4.17 -15.83
C GLU A 160 14.80 3.55 -15.06
N ILE A 161 14.77 3.59 -13.72
CA ILE A 161 15.80 2.98 -12.87
C ILE A 161 15.78 1.45 -12.99
N THR A 162 14.58 0.87 -13.01
CA THR A 162 14.39 -0.59 -12.95
C THR A 162 14.46 -1.27 -14.32
N ALA A 163 14.20 -0.53 -15.42
CA ALA A 163 14.36 -1.03 -16.79
C ALA A 163 15.83 -1.31 -17.19
N ARG A 164 16.82 -0.91 -16.39
CA ARG A 164 18.25 -1.13 -16.67
C ARG A 164 18.83 -2.43 -16.12
N GLU A 165 18.07 -3.21 -15.37
CA GLU A 165 18.48 -4.55 -14.90
C GLU A 165 17.86 -5.65 -15.78
N GLU A 166 18.14 -5.66 -17.09
CA GLU A 166 18.09 -6.95 -17.80
C GLU A 166 19.32 -7.75 -17.36
N PRO A 167 19.15 -8.99 -16.83
CA PRO A 167 20.29 -9.84 -16.55
C PRO A 167 21.03 -10.04 -17.87
N GLY A 168 22.29 -9.62 -17.89
CA GLY A 168 23.17 -9.80 -19.03
C GLY A 168 23.02 -11.22 -19.54
N LYS A 169 22.60 -11.35 -20.81
CA LYS A 169 22.90 -12.54 -21.59
C LYS A 169 24.38 -12.79 -21.43
N GLY A 170 24.74 -13.80 -20.65
CA GLY A 170 26.08 -14.35 -20.66
C GLY A 170 26.36 -14.81 -22.07
N SER A 171 27.03 -13.96 -22.86
CA SER A 171 27.80 -14.40 -24.01
C SER A 171 29.02 -15.12 -23.42
N ASP A 172 28.83 -16.38 -23.06
CA ASP A 172 29.95 -17.28 -22.89
C ASP A 172 30.47 -17.69 -24.27
N ARG A 173 31.77 -17.95 -24.29
CA ARG A 173 32.67 -18.01 -25.44
C ARG A 173 32.39 -19.16 -26.41
#